data_AF-A0A7Z9WZ53-F1
#
_entry.id   AF-A0A7Z9WZ53-F1
#
_cell.length_a   1.000
_cell.length_b   1.000
_cell.length_c   1.000
_cell.angle_alpha   90.00
_cell.angle_beta   90.00
_cell.angle_gamma   90.00
#
_symmetry.space_group_name_H-M   'P 1'
#
loop_
_entity.id
_entity.type
_entity.pdbx_description
1 polymer ?
#
loop_
_entity_poly.entity_id
_entity_poly.type
_entity_poly.pdbx_seq_one_letter_code
_entity_poly.pdbx_strand_id
1 'polypeptide(L)'
;YTVVEHLIKKFLFHCRMCGDCTLSESSYLCPQSGCPKRMVNGPCGGSIKGYCEVYPKEKLCFWVRSFHHGPEPNCKNIHTLESIPPKDWSLNQTSSWLNYFSGKDHVRLQKNKNFPEK
;
A
#
# COMPACT_ATOMS: atom_id res chain seq x y z
N TYR A 1 1.38 -19.21 -12.67
CA TYR A 1 2.05 -18.40 -11.63
C TYR A 1 1.11 -17.39 -10.98
N THR A 2 0.44 -16.54 -11.77
CA THR A 2 -0.46 -15.48 -11.28
C THR A 2 -1.66 -15.98 -10.46
N VAL A 3 -2.22 -17.16 -10.78
CA VAL A 3 -3.40 -17.70 -10.08
C VAL A 3 -3.09 -18.11 -8.64
N VAL A 4 -1.96 -18.80 -8.41
CA VAL A 4 -1.55 -19.21 -7.06
C VAL A 4 -1.22 -17.99 -6.20
N GLU A 5 -0.46 -17.04 -6.76
CA GLU A 5 -0.20 -15.76 -6.12
C GLU A 5 -1.50 -15.04 -5.75
N HIS A 6 -2.46 -15.00 -6.68
CA HIS A 6 -3.75 -14.35 -6.45
C HIS A 6 -4.51 -15.00 -5.30
N LEU A 7 -4.63 -16.33 -5.29
CA LEU A 7 -5.37 -17.06 -4.27
C LEU A 7 -4.77 -16.81 -2.88
N ILE A 8 -3.45 -16.96 -2.75
CA ILE A 8 -2.75 -16.74 -1.48
C ILE A 8 -2.93 -15.29 -1.01
N LYS A 9 -2.68 -14.31 -1.88
CA LYS A 9 -2.76 -12.88 -1.51
C LYS A 9 -4.20 -12.40 -1.30
N LYS A 10 -5.19 -13.00 -1.98
CA LYS A 10 -6.61 -12.71 -1.76
C LYS A 10 -7.07 -13.23 -0.41
N PHE A 11 -6.68 -14.44 -0.04
CA PHE A 11 -7.03 -15.05 1.24
C PHE A 11 -6.38 -14.32 2.42
N LEU A 12 -5.07 -14.04 2.33
CA LEU A 12 -4.33 -13.42 3.45
C LEU A 12 -4.56 -11.91 3.58
N PHE A 13 -4.58 -11.18 2.45
CA PHE A 13 -4.49 -9.71 2.45
C PHE A 13 -5.65 -9.01 1.70
N HIS A 14 -6.66 -9.76 1.27
CA HIS A 14 -7.76 -9.24 0.46
C HIS A 14 -7.28 -8.53 -0.82
N CYS A 15 -6.21 -9.07 -1.44
CA CYS A 15 -5.55 -8.46 -2.59
C CYS A 15 -6.50 -8.21 -3.77
N ARG A 16 -6.35 -7.05 -4.41
CA ARG A 16 -7.11 -6.61 -5.59
C ARG A 16 -6.37 -6.80 -6.93
N MET A 17 -5.21 -7.46 -6.92
CA MET A 17 -4.33 -7.66 -8.09
C MET A 17 -4.03 -6.38 -8.86
N CYS A 18 -3.55 -5.37 -8.15
CA CYS A 18 -3.17 -4.11 -8.78
C CYS A 18 -1.81 -4.15 -9.50
N GLY A 19 -1.12 -5.31 -9.55
CA GLY A 19 0.16 -5.48 -10.24
C GLY A 19 1.39 -4.89 -9.54
N ASP A 20 1.18 -3.90 -8.68
CA ASP A 20 2.21 -3.18 -7.95
C ASP A 20 1.94 -3.28 -6.44
N CYS A 21 2.71 -4.09 -5.73
CA CYS A 21 2.39 -4.53 -4.36
C CYS A 21 3.11 -3.67 -3.32
N THR A 22 2.36 -2.92 -2.51
CA THR A 22 2.90 -1.98 -1.51
C THR A 22 2.73 -2.46 -0.06
N LEU A 23 2.78 -3.79 0.17
CA LEU A 23 2.46 -4.38 1.47
C LEU A 23 3.54 -4.10 2.52
N SER A 24 4.81 -4.13 2.12
CA SER A 24 5.97 -3.87 2.99
C SER A 24 5.92 -2.47 3.58
N GLU A 25 5.47 -1.49 2.80
CA GLU A 25 5.42 -0.08 3.16
C GLU A 25 4.18 0.28 3.97
N SER A 26 3.16 -0.59 3.99
CA SER A 26 1.86 -0.35 4.62
C SER A 26 1.55 -1.31 5.78
N SER A 27 2.58 -1.70 6.52
CA SER A 27 2.48 -2.58 7.69
C SER A 27 1.74 -3.90 7.39
N TYR A 28 1.91 -4.44 6.19
CA TYR A 28 1.23 -5.64 5.68
C TYR A 28 -0.30 -5.52 5.53
N LEU A 29 -0.85 -4.30 5.52
CA LEU A 29 -2.24 -4.04 5.24
C LEU A 29 -2.39 -3.46 3.83
N CYS A 30 -3.19 -4.09 2.97
CA CYS A 30 -3.32 -3.61 1.60
C CYS A 30 -4.16 -2.30 1.52
N PRO A 31 -3.61 -1.17 1.03
CA PRO A 31 -4.35 0.09 0.92
C PRO A 31 -5.49 0.03 -0.11
N GLN A 32 -5.33 -0.83 -1.13
CA GLN A 32 -6.34 -1.01 -2.19
C GLN A 32 -7.61 -1.71 -1.69
N SER A 33 -7.49 -2.56 -0.67
CA SER A 33 -8.63 -3.24 -0.04
C SER A 33 -9.10 -2.53 1.22
N GLY A 34 -8.18 -1.93 1.98
CA GLY A 34 -8.46 -1.32 3.27
C GLY A 34 -8.96 0.12 3.22
N CYS A 35 -8.60 0.90 2.20
CA CYS A 35 -9.04 2.29 2.05
C CYS A 35 -10.06 2.40 0.90
N PRO A 36 -11.26 3.00 1.11
CA PRO A 36 -12.23 3.24 0.03
C PRO A 36 -11.65 4.13 -1.09
N LYS A 37 -10.76 5.06 -0.73
CA LYS A 37 -10.05 5.94 -1.65
C LYS A 37 -8.81 5.31 -2.30
N ARG A 38 -8.42 4.10 -1.88
CA ARG A 38 -7.30 3.31 -2.44
C ARG A 38 -5.97 4.07 -2.52
N MET A 39 -5.76 5.02 -1.62
CA MET A 39 -4.58 5.86 -1.63
C MET A 39 -3.40 5.12 -1.02
N VAL A 40 -2.24 5.26 -1.67
CA VAL A 40 -1.00 4.62 -1.24
C VAL A 40 -0.20 5.54 -0.30
N ASN A 41 -0.40 6.86 -0.39
CA ASN A 41 0.28 7.86 0.42
C ASN A 41 -0.70 8.59 1.33
N GLY A 42 -0.35 8.73 2.61
CA GLY A 42 -0.92 9.62 3.61
C GLY A 42 -2.43 9.51 3.91
N PRO A 43 -2.88 9.92 5.11
CA PRO A 43 -4.30 10.06 5.39
C PRO A 43 -4.94 11.08 4.44
N CYS A 44 -6.17 10.79 3.99
CA CYS A 44 -6.89 11.65 3.04
C CYS A 44 -7.38 12.99 3.60
N GLY A 45 -7.03 13.34 4.84
CA GLY A 45 -7.60 14.48 5.58
C GLY A 45 -9.06 14.30 6.02
N GLY A 46 -9.80 13.37 5.41
CA GLY A 46 -11.21 13.11 5.70
C GLY A 46 -11.50 12.24 6.92
N SER A 47 -10.53 11.88 7.75
CA SER A 47 -10.80 11.03 8.91
C SER A 47 -11.43 11.84 10.05
N ILE A 48 -12.56 11.39 10.59
CA ILE A 48 -13.26 12.03 11.71
C ILE A 48 -13.01 11.22 12.98
N LYS A 49 -12.31 11.80 13.97
CA LYS A 49 -11.97 11.13 15.24
C LYS A 49 -11.35 9.73 15.04
N GLY A 50 -10.51 9.57 14.00
CA GLY A 50 -9.85 8.32 13.65
C GLY A 50 -10.68 7.35 12.78
N TYR A 51 -11.95 7.64 12.53
CA TYR A 51 -12.82 6.87 11.62
C TYR A 51 -12.75 7.39 10.19
N CYS A 52 -13.08 6.53 9.22
CA CYS A 52 -13.19 6.92 7.81
C CYS A 52 -14.44 7.79 7.57
N GLU A 53 -14.35 8.86 6.78
CA GLU A 53 -15.52 9.67 6.36
C GLU A 53 -16.61 8.85 5.66
N VAL A 54 -16.22 7.84 4.87
CA VAL A 54 -17.16 7.03 4.09
C VAL A 54 -17.96 6.08 4.98
N TYR A 55 -17.37 5.67 6.12
CA TYR A 55 -17.93 4.69 7.05
C TYR A 55 -17.78 5.20 8.49
N PRO A 56 -18.51 6.27 8.86
CA PRO A 56 -18.37 6.91 10.17
C PRO A 56 -18.77 5.93 11.28
N LYS A 57 -17.97 5.85 12.34
CA LYS A 57 -18.17 4.94 13.51
C LYS A 57 -18.15 3.44 13.22
N GLU A 58 -18.09 3.00 11.97
CA GLU A 58 -18.03 1.59 11.59
C GLU A 58 -16.61 1.11 11.30
N LYS A 59 -15.82 1.92 10.57
CA LYS A 59 -14.46 1.55 10.15
C LYS A 59 -13.45 2.61 10.54
N LEU A 60 -12.42 2.17 11.25
CA LEU A 60 -11.23 2.98 11.49
C LEU A 60 -10.56 3.34 10.16
N CYS A 61 -10.00 4.55 10.09
CA CYS A 61 -9.21 4.99 8.95
C CYS A 61 -8.06 4.01 8.71
N PHE A 62 -7.82 3.66 7.44
CA PHE A 62 -6.75 2.73 7.06
C PHE A 62 -5.39 3.10 7.67
N TRP A 63 -5.05 4.39 7.65
CA TRP A 63 -3.77 4.89 8.19
C TRP A 63 -3.68 4.80 9.70
N VAL A 64 -4.78 5.02 10.41
CA VAL A 64 -4.86 4.80 11.86
C VAL A 64 -4.68 3.32 12.17
N ARG A 65 -5.33 2.44 11.40
CA ARG A 65 -5.19 0.99 11.56
C ARG A 65 -3.77 0.50 11.25
N SER A 66 -3.14 1.00 10.18
CA SER A 66 -1.75 0.68 9.83
C SER A 66 -0.78 1.13 10.92
N PHE A 67 -1.01 2.31 11.50
CA PHE A 67 -0.22 2.79 12.61
C PHE A 67 -0.31 1.89 13.84
N HIS A 68 -1.50 1.39 14.18
CA HIS A 68 -1.68 0.47 15.32
C HIS A 68 -1.15 -0.96 15.06
N HIS A 69 -1.00 -1.37 13.80
CA HIS A 69 -0.56 -2.71 13.43
C HIS A 69 0.96 -2.89 13.39
N GLY A 70 1.73 -1.79 13.27
CA GLY A 70 3.19 -1.85 13.18
C GLY A 70 3.89 -2.24 14.50
N PRO A 71 5.09 -2.84 14.45
CA PRO A 71 5.91 -3.08 15.63
C PRO A 71 6.42 -1.73 16.16
N GLU A 72 5.90 -1.37 17.33
CA GLU A 72 6.00 -0.06 17.99
C GLU A 72 5.27 1.10 17.28
N PRO A 73 4.48 1.91 18.01
CA PRO A 73 4.05 3.22 17.53
C PRO A 73 5.30 4.10 17.49
N ASN A 74 6.12 3.95 16.46
CA ASN A 74 7.23 4.85 16.20
C ASN A 74 6.61 6.16 15.69
N CYS A 75 6.11 6.96 16.64
CA CYS A 75 5.42 8.24 16.44
C CYS A 75 6.23 9.23 15.59
N LYS A 76 7.50 8.93 15.32
CA LYS A 76 8.43 9.76 14.55
C LYS A 76 8.33 9.58 13.03
N ASN A 77 7.69 8.51 12.52
CA ASN A 77 7.80 8.14 11.10
C ASN A 77 6.50 8.14 10.29
N ILE A 78 5.32 8.42 10.86
CA ILE A 78 4.07 8.54 10.07
C ILE A 78 4.17 9.66 9.02
N HIS A 79 4.87 10.74 9.37
CA HIS A 79 5.15 11.88 8.49
C HIS A 79 6.43 11.73 7.66
N THR A 80 7.19 10.65 7.91
CA THR A 80 8.52 10.38 7.32
C THR A 80 8.50 9.11 6.47
N LEU A 81 7.31 8.61 6.11
CA LEU A 81 7.18 7.59 5.09
C LEU A 81 7.61 8.21 3.76
N GLU A 82 8.69 7.67 3.21
CA GLU A 82 9.17 8.02 1.89
C GLU A 82 8.01 7.93 0.90
N SER A 83 7.76 9.02 0.16
CA SER A 83 6.59 9.10 -0.73
C SER A 83 6.67 8.00 -1.78
N ILE A 84 5.74 7.05 -1.71
CA ILE A 84 5.65 5.95 -2.66
C ILE A 84 5.18 6.56 -3.98
N PRO A 85 5.81 6.24 -5.12
CA PRO A 85 5.36 6.78 -6.39
C PRO A 85 3.92 6.33 -6.67
N PRO A 86 3.17 7.07 -7.50
CA PRO A 86 1.83 6.67 -7.88
C PRO A 86 1.88 5.30 -8.57
N LYS A 87 0.82 4.53 -8.36
CA LYS A 87 0.69 3.19 -8.93
C LYS A 87 0.64 3.23 -10.45
N ASP A 88 1.38 2.35 -11.11
CA ASP A 88 1.22 2.10 -12.53
C ASP A 88 0.00 1.19 -12.77
N TRP A 89 -1.07 1.77 -13.31
CA TRP A 89 -2.31 1.05 -13.63
C TRP A 89 -2.20 0.13 -14.84
N SER A 90 -1.14 0.25 -15.66
CA SER A 90 -0.90 -0.68 -16.78
C SER A 90 -0.60 -2.11 -16.29
N LEU A 91 -0.12 -2.25 -15.05
CA LEU A 91 0.18 -3.54 -14.42
C LEU A 91 -1.04 -4.21 -13.79
N ASN A 92 -2.23 -3.60 -13.87
CA ASN A 92 -3.42 -4.17 -13.25
C ASN A 92 -3.72 -5.60 -13.74
N GLN A 93 -4.16 -6.47 -12.84
CA GLN A 93 -4.38 -7.92 -13.06
C GLN A 93 -3.12 -8.73 -13.43
N THR A 94 -1.92 -8.18 -13.32
CA THR A 94 -0.66 -8.92 -13.49
C THR A 94 -0.08 -9.36 -12.14
N SER A 95 0.87 -10.30 -12.17
CA SER A 95 1.56 -10.82 -10.99
C SER A 95 2.51 -9.77 -10.40
N SER A 96 2.26 -9.39 -9.15
CA SER A 96 3.13 -8.42 -8.46
C SER A 96 4.50 -8.99 -8.12
N TRP A 97 4.64 -10.31 -7.97
CA TRP A 97 5.97 -10.92 -7.81
C TRP A 97 6.82 -10.80 -9.06
N LEU A 98 6.28 -11.12 -10.24
CA LEU A 98 7.05 -10.96 -11.48
C LEU A 98 7.40 -9.50 -11.73
N ASN A 99 6.50 -8.56 -11.44
CA ASN A 99 6.79 -7.13 -11.62
C ASN A 99 7.88 -6.62 -10.67
N TYR A 100 7.89 -7.09 -9.41
CA TYR A 100 8.95 -6.82 -8.45
C TYR A 100 10.30 -7.32 -8.96
N PHE A 101 10.40 -8.61 -9.34
CA PHE A 101 11.65 -9.19 -9.83
C PHE A 101 12.09 -8.65 -11.20
N SER A 102 11.16 -8.23 -12.05
CA SER A 102 11.45 -7.62 -13.35
C SER A 102 11.77 -6.12 -13.24
N GLY A 103 11.72 -5.54 -12.03
CA GLY A 103 11.93 -4.11 -11.79
C GLY A 103 10.91 -3.21 -12.49
N LYS A 104 9.68 -3.69 -12.71
CA LYS A 104 8.58 -2.87 -13.26
C LYS A 104 7.77 -2.17 -12.16
N ASP A 105 8.04 -2.50 -10.91
CA ASP A 105 7.32 -2.01 -9.75
C ASP A 105 7.82 -0.65 -9.24
N HIS A 106 7.12 -0.13 -8.24
CA HIS A 106 7.45 1.15 -7.61
C HIS A 106 8.84 1.17 -6.93
N VAL A 107 9.38 0.02 -6.52
CA VAL A 107 10.68 -0.09 -5.84
C VAL A 107 11.82 0.33 -6.77
N ARG A 108 11.74 0.04 -8.08
CA ARG A 108 12.73 0.56 -9.06
C ARG A 108 12.73 2.09 -9.09
N LEU A 109 11.55 2.70 -9.11
CA LEU A 109 11.43 4.16 -9.18
C LEU A 109 12.00 4.86 -7.94
N GLN A 110 11.89 4.23 -6.77
CA GLN A 110 12.54 4.72 -5.55
C GLN A 110 14.07 4.60 -5.62
N LYS A 111 14.59 3.46 -6.10
CA LYS A 111 16.05 3.29 -6.31
C LYS A 111 16.64 4.37 -7.23
N ASN A 112 15.97 4.68 -8.35
CA ASN A 112 16.45 5.69 -9.29
C ASN A 112 16.44 7.12 -8.71
N LYS A 113 15.51 7.43 -7.78
CA LYS A 113 15.52 8.71 -7.07
C LYS A 113 16.66 8.82 -6.06
N ASN A 114 16.94 7.73 -5.34
CA ASN A 114 17.96 7.69 -4.29
C ASN A 114 19.37 7.50 -4.83
N PHE A 115 19.52 6.91 -6.02
CA PHE A 115 20.76 6.72 -6.76
C PHE A 115 20.53 7.10 -8.23
N PRO A 116 20.62 8.40 -8.58
CA PRO A 116 20.56 8.79 -9.98
C PRO A 116 21.77 8.21 -10.71
N GLU A 117 21.53 7.44 -11.77
CA GLU A 117 22.60 7.05 -12.70
C GLU A 117 23.24 8.33 -13.26
N LYS A 118 24.56 8.47 -13.10
CA LYS A 118 25.34 9.62 -13.58
C LYS A 118 25.57 9.53 -15.09
#